data_AF-A0A0M8VDU7-F1
#
_entry.id   AF-A0A0M8VDU7-F1
#
_cell.length_a   1.000
_cell.length_b   1.000
_cell.length_c   1.000
_cell.angle_alpha   90.00
_cell.angle_beta   90.00
_cell.angle_gamma   90.00
#
_symmetry.space_group_name_H-M   'P 1'
#
loop_
_entity.id
_entity.type
_entity.pdbx_description
1 polymer ?
#
loop_
_entity_poly.entity_id
_entity_poly.type
_entity_poly.pdbx_seq_one_letter_code
_entity_poly.pdbx_strand_id
1 'polypeptide(L)'
;MTLLGGGFSTDDDGEPGRRSSYRAAVATGALSAGWALEDGVGALFVDGSLSDAVTRVPQARLYRVEPGDGGGGTEERALPCRALVAAQ
;
A
#
# COMPACT_ATOMS: atom_id res chain seq x y z
N MET A 1 -18.83 1.92 9.77
CA MET A 1 -17.64 1.27 10.33
C MET A 1 -16.90 0.67 9.15
N THR A 2 -15.86 1.35 8.66
CA THR A 2 -15.08 0.92 7.50
C THR A 2 -13.86 0.16 8.02
N LEU A 3 -13.60 -1.02 7.45
CA LEU A 3 -12.51 -1.92 7.89
C LEU A 3 -11.12 -1.27 7.77
N LEU A 4 -10.96 -0.33 6.83
CA LEU A 4 -9.74 0.45 6.57
C LEU A 4 -10.11 1.90 6.21
N GLY A 5 -9.52 2.88 6.87
CA GLY A 5 -9.56 4.27 6.39
C GLY A 5 -8.56 4.45 5.26
N GLY A 6 -9.02 4.42 4.00
CA GLY A 6 -8.17 4.63 2.81
C GLY A 6 -8.39 3.63 1.69
N GLY A 7 -7.88 3.94 0.50
CA GLY A 7 -7.80 3.00 -0.63
C GLY A 7 -6.66 1.98 -0.48
N PHE A 8 -6.72 0.88 -1.22
CA PHE A 8 -5.69 -0.17 -1.21
C PHE A 8 -5.44 -0.67 -2.64
N SER A 9 -4.17 -0.87 -3.00
CA SER A 9 -3.78 -1.54 -4.26
C SER A 9 -2.72 -2.61 -4.02
N THR A 10 -2.86 -3.73 -4.71
CA THR A 10 -1.78 -4.73 -4.88
C THR A 10 -1.00 -4.41 -6.15
N ASP A 11 0.21 -4.97 -6.28
CA ASP A 11 1.04 -4.84 -7.48
C ASP A 11 0.44 -5.51 -8.72
N ASP A 12 1.03 -5.19 -9.88
CA ASP A 12 0.46 -5.26 -11.24
C ASP A 12 0.69 -6.61 -11.96
N ASP A 13 0.57 -7.77 -11.29
CA ASP A 13 0.78 -9.06 -11.99
C ASP A 13 -0.42 -9.47 -12.89
N GLY A 14 -1.56 -8.78 -12.78
CA GLY A 14 -2.77 -9.07 -13.58
C GLY A 14 -3.18 -8.01 -14.61
N GLU A 15 -2.89 -6.72 -14.36
CA GLU A 15 -3.36 -5.59 -15.16
C GLU A 15 -2.33 -4.45 -15.10
N PRO A 16 -1.45 -4.28 -16.09
CA PRO A 16 -0.42 -3.24 -16.04
C PRO A 16 -1.03 -1.84 -15.90
N GLY A 17 -0.66 -1.13 -14.83
CA GLY A 17 -1.04 0.27 -14.62
C GLY A 17 -1.97 0.53 -13.43
N ARG A 18 -2.43 -0.47 -12.67
CA ARG A 18 -3.28 -0.21 -11.49
C ARG A 18 -2.57 0.63 -10.46
N ARG A 19 -1.28 0.42 -10.24
CA ARG A 19 -0.49 1.24 -9.31
C ARG A 19 -0.42 2.70 -9.78
N SER A 20 -0.26 2.93 -11.09
CA SER A 20 -0.27 4.26 -11.69
C SER A 20 -1.63 4.94 -11.61
N SER A 21 -2.72 4.21 -11.89
CA SER A 21 -4.08 4.71 -11.76
C SER A 21 -4.45 5.02 -10.31
N TYR A 22 -4.02 4.18 -9.36
CA TYR A 22 -4.21 4.43 -7.93
C TYR A 22 -3.49 5.70 -7.48
N ARG A 23 -2.23 5.87 -7.86
CA ARG A 23 -1.47 7.12 -7.60
C ARG A 23 -2.19 8.34 -8.17
N ALA A 24 -2.64 8.28 -9.43
CA ALA A 24 -3.37 9.39 -10.05
C ALA A 24 -4.68 9.73 -9.30
N ALA A 25 -5.41 8.70 -8.84
CA ALA A 25 -6.62 8.90 -8.07
C ALA A 25 -6.35 9.53 -6.68
N VAL A 26 -5.25 9.16 -6.02
CA VAL A 26 -4.83 9.81 -4.77
C VAL A 26 -4.33 11.23 -5.00
N ALA A 27 -3.54 11.47 -6.05
CA ALA A 27 -3.06 12.81 -6.42
C ALA A 27 -4.20 13.80 -6.70
N THR A 28 -5.26 13.32 -7.35
CA THR A 28 -6.43 14.14 -7.70
C THR A 28 -7.46 14.26 -6.57
N GLY A 29 -7.25 13.55 -5.45
CA GLY A 29 -8.22 13.49 -4.35
C GLY A 29 -9.47 12.67 -4.66
N ALA A 30 -9.53 12.00 -5.81
CA ALA A 30 -10.60 11.06 -6.14
C ALA A 30 -10.62 9.85 -5.20
N LEU A 31 -9.44 9.48 -4.67
CA LEU A 31 -9.28 8.56 -3.55
C LEU A 31 -8.51 9.23 -2.42
N SER A 32 -8.82 8.84 -1.18
CA SER A 32 -8.02 9.21 -0.02
C SER A 32 -6.67 8.49 -0.03
N ALA A 33 -5.73 9.05 0.74
CA ALA A 33 -4.47 8.39 1.08
C ALA A 33 -4.70 6.93 1.53
N GLY A 34 -3.73 6.07 1.23
CA GLY A 34 -3.88 4.65 1.51
C GLY A 34 -2.60 3.87 1.29
N TRP A 35 -2.74 2.60 0.90
CA TRP A 35 -1.64 1.65 0.92
C TRP A 35 -1.46 0.95 -0.42
N ALA A 36 -0.21 0.77 -0.84
CA ALA A 36 0.16 -0.04 -2.00
C ALA A 36 1.12 -1.15 -1.56
N LEU A 37 0.88 -2.38 -1.99
CA LEU A 37 1.66 -3.55 -1.59
C LEU A 37 2.27 -4.21 -2.82
N GLU A 38 3.56 -4.50 -2.75
CA GLU A 38 4.22 -5.36 -3.73
C GLU A 38 3.75 -6.81 -3.62
N ASP A 39 3.97 -7.60 -4.68
CA ASP A 39 3.61 -9.01 -4.66
C ASP A 39 4.31 -9.77 -3.51
N GLY A 40 3.58 -10.70 -2.90
CA GLY A 40 4.04 -11.45 -1.74
C GLY A 40 4.08 -10.68 -0.43
N VAL A 41 3.66 -9.40 -0.41
CA VAL A 41 3.52 -8.59 0.81
C VAL A 41 2.12 -8.74 1.40
N GLY A 42 2.04 -8.91 2.71
CA GLY A 42 0.81 -8.84 3.50
C GLY A 42 0.91 -7.74 4.56
N ALA A 43 -0.18 -7.00 4.77
CA ALA A 43 -0.28 -6.01 5.83
C ALA A 43 -1.40 -6.38 6.80
N LEU A 44 -1.09 -6.38 8.10
CA LEU A 44 -2.06 -6.59 9.17
C LEU A 44 -2.48 -5.23 9.71
N PHE A 45 -3.78 -4.99 9.72
CA PHE A 45 -4.39 -3.82 10.35
C PHE A 45 -5.18 -4.25 11.58
N VAL A 46 -4.98 -3.55 12.68
CA VAL A 46 -5.73 -3.71 13.92
C VAL A 46 -6.35 -2.36 14.24
N ASP A 47 -7.68 -2.33 14.41
CA ASP A 47 -8.45 -1.11 14.68
C ASP A 47 -8.17 0.01 13.65
N GLY A 48 -8.02 -0.38 12.38
CA GLY A 48 -7.76 0.55 11.26
C GLY A 48 -6.33 1.10 11.19
N SER A 49 -5.45 0.70 12.11
CA SER A 49 -4.04 1.10 12.12
C SER A 49 -3.14 -0.04 11.65
N LEU A 50 -2.09 0.29 10.88
CA LEU A 50 -1.11 -0.70 10.44
C LEU A 50 -0.38 -1.24 11.68
N SER A 51 -0.56 -2.53 11.94
CA SER A 51 0.04 -3.21 13.09
C SER A 51 1.28 -4.01 12.72
N ASP A 52 1.31 -4.64 11.54
CA ASP A 52 2.46 -5.43 11.07
C ASP A 52 2.47 -5.52 9.54
N ALA A 53 3.64 -5.78 8.95
CA ALA A 53 3.79 -6.03 7.52
C ALA A 53 4.80 -7.16 7.30
N VAL A 54 4.38 -8.18 6.54
CA VAL A 54 5.15 -9.38 6.23
C VAL A 54 5.39 -9.50 4.75
N THR A 55 6.46 -10.17 4.36
CA THR A 55 6.72 -10.53 2.97
C THR A 55 7.27 -11.93 2.83
N ARG A 56 6.84 -12.65 1.80
CA ARG A 56 7.44 -13.93 1.37
C ARG A 56 8.52 -13.74 0.30
N VAL A 57 8.62 -12.54 -0.28
CA VAL A 57 9.61 -12.17 -1.30
C VAL A 57 10.64 -11.24 -0.65
N PRO A 58 11.95 -11.58 -0.67
CA PRO A 58 12.97 -10.71 -0.12
C PRO A 58 12.88 -9.30 -0.72
N GLN A 59 12.99 -8.30 0.15
CA GLN A 59 13.00 -6.87 -0.20
C GLN A 59 11.68 -6.29 -0.75
N ALA A 60 10.63 -7.09 -0.94
CA ALA A 60 9.31 -6.57 -1.31
C ALA A 60 8.71 -5.75 -0.16
N ARG A 61 7.97 -4.68 -0.50
CA ARG A 61 7.61 -3.61 0.43
C ARG A 61 6.13 -3.24 0.41
N LEU A 62 5.72 -2.71 1.56
CA LEU A 62 4.48 -1.95 1.74
C LEU A 62 4.79 -0.46 1.53
N TYR A 63 3.87 0.26 0.91
CA TYR A 63 3.98 1.70 0.69
C TYR A 63 2.78 2.42 1.28
N ARG A 64 3.04 3.51 1.99
CA ARG A 64 2.04 4.52 2.32
C ARG A 64 2.00 5.53 1.18
N VAL A 65 0.84 5.69 0.55
CA VAL A 65 0.62 6.61 -0.58
C VAL A 65 -0.21 7.79 -0.12
N GLU A 66 0.32 9.00 -0.28
CA GLU A 66 -0.30 10.24 0.18
C GLU A 66 -0.27 11.28 -0.95
N PRO A 67 -1.22 12.23 -0.99
CA PRO A 67 -1.12 13.36 -1.91
C PRO A 67 0.16 14.16 -1.62
N GLY A 68 0.87 14.60 -2.66
CA GLY A 68 2.02 15.47 -2.51
C GLY A 68 1.61 16.92 -2.23
N ASP A 69 2.47 17.66 -1.54
CA ASP A 69 2.22 19.03 -1.08
C ASP A 69 1.89 20.05 -2.20
N GLY A 70 2.21 19.71 -3.47
CA GLY A 70 2.06 20.58 -4.64
C GLY A 70 0.82 20.36 -5.52
N GLY A 71 -0.14 19.51 -5.12
CA GLY A 71 -1.47 19.43 -5.76
C GLY A 71 -1.55 18.71 -7.12
N GLY A 72 -0.56 17.90 -7.48
CA GLY A 72 -0.59 17.15 -8.74
C GLY A 72 0.15 15.80 -8.74
N GLY A 73 0.69 15.40 -7.59
CA GLY A 73 1.46 14.16 -7.45
C GLY A 73 1.10 13.40 -6.19
N THR A 74 1.71 12.23 -6.05
CA THR A 74 1.67 11.44 -4.81
C THR A 74 3.07 11.26 -4.26
N GLU A 75 3.17 11.22 -2.93
CA GLU A 75 4.34 10.76 -2.22
C GLU A 75 4.15 9.30 -1.79
N GLU A 76 5.23 8.54 -1.90
CA GLU A 76 5.27 7.14 -1.50
C GLU A 76 6.35 6.91 -0.47
N ARG A 77 5.93 6.54 0.73
CA ARG A 77 6.84 6.14 1.79
C ARG A 77 6.86 4.62 1.90
N ALA A 78 7.99 4.03 1.56
CA ALA A 78 8.22 2.61 1.74
C ALA A 78 8.35 2.26 3.24
N LEU A 79 7.67 1.20 3.67
CA LEU A 79 7.78 0.62 4.99
C LEU A 79 8.46 -0.75 4.90
N PRO A 80 9.31 -1.09 5.88
CA PRO A 80 9.93 -2.41 5.92
C PRO A 80 8.87 -3.49 6.16
N CYS A 81 9.09 -4.66 5.53
CA CYS A 81 8.31 -5.87 5.78
C CYS A 81 9.23 -6.93 6.36
N ARG A 82 8.80 -7.60 7.42
CA ARG A 82 9.55 -8.74 7.98
C ARG A 82 9.33 -9.99 7.11
N ALA A 83 10.29 -10.92 7.11
CA ALA A 83 10.11 -12.19 6.42
C ALA A 83 8.94 -12.98 7.03
N LEU A 84 8.06 -13.51 6.18
CA LEU A 84 7.03 -14.45 6.57
C LEU A 84 7.68 -15.83 6.78
N VAL A 85 7.72 -16.26 8.04
CA VAL A 85 8.18 -17.59 8.42
C VAL A 85 6.98 -18.49 8.71
N ALA A 86 7.11 -19.79 8.48
CA ALA A 86 6.07 -20.75 8.85
C ALA A 86 5.82 -20.68 10.36
N ALA A 87 4.56 -20.77 10.77
CA ALA A 87 4.23 -20.99 12.17
C ALA A 87 4.85 -22.31 12.62
N GLN A 88 5.49 -22.29 13.79
CA GLN A 88 6.04 -23.47 14.45
C GLN A 88 4.89 -24.41 14.88
#